data_AF-A0A1I7KG75-F1
#
_entry.id   AF-A0A1I7KG75-F1
#
_cell.length_a   1.000
_cell.length_b   1.000
_cell.length_c   1.000
_cell.angle_alpha   90.00
_cell.angle_beta   90.00
_cell.angle_gamma   90.00
#
_symmetry.space_group_name_H-M   'P 1'
#
loop_
_entity.id
_entity.type
_entity.pdbx_description
1 polymer ?
#
loop_
_entity_poly.entity_id
_entity_poly.type
_entity_poly.pdbx_seq_one_letter_code
_entity_poly.pdbx_strand_id
1 'polypeptide(L)'
;MDYLFFLVVLLVSWGIGVVGWAQIIGSIQNIRVRPNLIITIIIWGIIIAGSFFIVRFFFESKMLAWAIAMVVSFVQVFKQGKIE
;
A
#
# COMPACT_ATOMS: atom_id res chain seq x y z
N MET A 1 -12.01 -20.21 10.96
CA MET A 1 -12.66 -18.98 10.46
C MET A 1 -11.74 -17.77 10.62
N ASP A 2 -11.28 -17.44 11.84
CA ASP A 2 -10.46 -16.24 12.06
C ASP A 2 -9.14 -16.17 11.28
N TYR A 3 -8.41 -17.28 11.19
CA TYR A 3 -7.15 -17.35 10.43
C TYR A 3 -7.36 -17.14 8.92
N LEU A 4 -8.50 -17.58 8.38
CA LEU A 4 -8.82 -17.40 6.97
C LEU A 4 -9.05 -15.91 6.67
N PHE A 5 -9.85 -15.21 7.48
CA PHE A 5 -10.05 -13.78 7.34
C PHE A 5 -8.77 -12.98 7.56
N PHE A 6 -7.92 -13.41 8.50
CA PHE A 6 -6.60 -12.80 8.69
C PHE A 6 -5.76 -12.90 7.41
N LEU A 7 -5.69 -14.09 6.80
CA LEU A 7 -4.93 -14.31 5.58
C LEU A 7 -5.48 -13.50 4.41
N VAL A 8 -6.82 -13.43 4.26
CA VAL A 8 -7.46 -12.63 3.21
C VAL A 8 -7.15 -11.14 3.38
N VAL A 9 -7.31 -10.59 4.58
CA VAL A 9 -6.98 -9.18 4.86
C VAL A 9 -5.49 -8.92 4.60
N LEU A 10 -4.61 -9.84 5.00
CA LEU A 10 -3.17 -9.73 4.76
C LEU A 10 -2.84 -9.69 3.27
N LEU A 11 -3.36 -10.63 2.48
CA LEU A 11 -3.06 -10.73 1.04
C LEU A 11 -3.62 -9.56 0.24
N VAL A 12 -4.87 -9.15 0.52
CA VAL A 12 -5.50 -8.01 -0.15
C VAL A 12 -4.78 -6.71 0.21
N SER A 13 -4.50 -6.48 1.50
CA SER A 13 -3.76 -5.30 1.94
C SER A 13 -2.34 -5.30 1.37
N TRP A 14 -1.71 -6.47 1.25
CA TRP A 14 -0.37 -6.59 0.68
C TRP A 14 -0.37 -6.20 -0.80
N GLY A 15 -1.34 -6.67 -1.59
CA GLY A 15 -1.49 -6.28 -2.99
C GLY A 15 -1.70 -4.77 -3.16
N ILE A 16 -2.58 -4.17 -2.35
CA ILE A 16 -2.79 -2.72 -2.32
C ILE A 16 -1.48 -2.00 -1.97
N GLY A 17 -0.75 -2.48 -0.97
CA GLY A 17 0.52 -1.93 -0.54
C GLY A 17 1.57 -1.98 -1.65
N VAL A 18 1.78 -3.14 -2.30
CA VAL A 18 2.79 -3.29 -3.36
C VAL A 18 2.52 -2.31 -4.50
N VAL A 19 1.28 -2.24 -4.97
CA VAL A 19 0.93 -1.34 -6.08
C VAL A 19 1.00 0.11 -5.63
N GLY A 20 0.44 0.45 -4.47
CA GLY A 20 0.41 1.82 -3.95
C GLY A 20 1.81 2.37 -3.69
N TRP A 21 2.68 1.61 -3.03
CA TRP A 21 4.06 2.01 -2.79
C TRP A 21 4.85 2.15 -4.09
N ALA A 22 4.67 1.24 -5.07
CA ALA A 22 5.36 1.34 -6.35
C ALA A 22 4.99 2.63 -7.08
N GLN A 23 3.71 2.99 -7.07
CA GLN A 23 3.20 4.20 -7.70
C GLN A 23 3.69 5.46 -6.97
N ILE A 24 3.69 5.47 -5.64
CA ILE A 24 4.17 6.60 -4.84
C ILE A 24 5.69 6.77 -5.02
N ILE A 25 6.48 5.72 -4.80
CA ILE A 25 7.94 5.77 -4.85
C ILE A 25 8.41 6.07 -6.28
N GLY A 26 7.86 5.38 -7.28
CA GLY A 26 8.19 5.63 -8.68
C GLY A 26 7.82 7.06 -9.13
N SER A 27 6.69 7.58 -8.65
CA SER A 27 6.30 8.97 -8.91
C SER A 27 7.26 9.96 -8.26
N ILE A 28 7.70 9.71 -7.03
CA ILE A 28 8.70 10.56 -6.35
C ILE A 28 10.03 10.53 -7.10
N GLN A 29 10.49 9.36 -7.55
CA GLN A 29 11.75 9.21 -8.29
C GLN A 29 11.73 9.96 -9.64
N ASN A 30 10.57 9.99 -10.33
CA ASN A 30 10.44 10.56 -11.67
C ASN A 30 9.81 11.97 -11.71
N ILE A 31 9.50 12.57 -10.56
CA ILE A 31 8.75 13.85 -10.48
C ILE A 31 9.41 15.01 -11.23
N ARG A 32 10.74 14.95 -11.41
CA ARG A 32 11.52 15.97 -12.14
C ARG A 32 11.47 15.79 -13.66
N VAL A 33 11.13 14.59 -14.14
CA VAL A 33 11.18 14.22 -15.56
C VAL A 33 9.78 14.18 -16.17
N ARG A 34 8.77 13.72 -15.42
CA ARG A 34 7.39 13.63 -15.92
C ARG A 34 6.46 14.60 -15.18
N PRO A 35 5.70 15.45 -15.89
CA PRO A 35 4.70 16.30 -15.26
C PRO A 35 3.54 15.47 -14.67
N ASN A 36 2.83 16.05 -13.70
CA ASN A 36 1.59 15.53 -13.09
C ASN A 36 1.70 14.24 -12.23
N LEU A 37 2.90 13.80 -11.86
CA LEU A 37 3.08 12.66 -10.96
C LEU A 37 2.61 12.90 -9.51
N ILE A 38 2.41 14.17 -9.13
CA ILE A 38 1.83 14.54 -7.82
C ILE A 38 0.41 13.98 -7.66
N ILE A 39 -0.38 13.97 -8.73
CA ILE A 39 -1.75 13.44 -8.70
C ILE A 39 -1.73 11.94 -8.38
N THR A 40 -0.81 11.20 -8.99
CA THR A 40 -0.62 9.77 -8.72
C THR A 40 -0.27 9.52 -7.25
N ILE A 41 0.65 10.31 -6.68
CA ILE A 41 1.02 10.21 -5.25
C ILE A 41 -0.21 10.44 -4.36
N ILE A 42 -1.01 11.46 -4.65
CA ILE A 42 -2.21 11.80 -3.87
C ILE A 42 -3.25 10.67 -3.96
N ILE A 43 -3.55 10.19 -5.16
CA ILE A 43 -4.55 9.12 -5.37
C ILE A 43 -4.14 7.86 -4.61
N TRP A 44 -2.89 7.42 -4.74
CA TRP A 44 -2.43 6.21 -4.04
C TRP A 44 -2.29 6.40 -2.53
N GLY A 45 -1.93 7.60 -2.07
CA GLY A 45 -1.97 7.96 -0.66
C GLY A 45 -3.38 7.83 -0.07
N ILE A 46 -4.40 8.32 -0.80
CA ILE A 46 -5.81 8.19 -0.43
C ILE A 46 -6.25 6.73 -0.42
N ILE A 47 -5.83 5.92 -1.41
CA ILE A 47 -6.18 4.48 -1.46
C ILE A 47 -5.57 3.74 -0.26
N ILE A 48 -4.30 3.98 0.07
CA ILE A 48 -3.65 3.36 1.24
C ILE A 48 -4.36 3.79 2.53
N ALA A 49 -4.63 5.09 2.70
CA ALA A 49 -5.37 5.59 3.85
C ALA A 49 -6.81 5.04 3.93
N GLY A 50 -7.50 4.94 2.78
CA GLY A 50 -8.82 4.33 2.68
C GLY A 50 -8.80 2.86 3.10
N SER A 51 -7.78 2.11 2.69
CA SER A 51 -7.60 0.71 3.11
C SER A 51 -7.41 0.59 4.63
N PHE A 52 -6.71 1.53 5.26
CA PHE A 52 -6.59 1.59 6.72
C PHE A 52 -7.95 1.74 7.39
N PHE A 53 -8.76 2.71 6.95
CA PHE A 53 -10.08 2.94 7.54
C PHE A 53 -11.03 1.76 7.31
N ILE A 54 -10.99 1.14 6.14
CA ILE A 54 -11.79 -0.07 5.85
C ILE A 54 -11.45 -1.18 6.84
N VAL A 55 -10.16 -1.48 7.05
CA VAL A 55 -9.77 -2.52 8.01
C VAL A 55 -10.10 -2.08 9.44
N ARG A 56 -9.87 -0.80 9.80
CA ARG A 56 -10.12 -0.29 11.15
C ARG A 56 -11.59 -0.39 11.56
N PHE A 57 -12.53 -0.13 10.64
CA PHE A 57 -13.96 -0.12 10.92
C PHE A 57 -14.64 -1.48 10.73
N PHE A 58 -14.25 -2.25 9.70
CA PHE A 58 -14.92 -3.52 9.37
C PHE A 58 -14.17 -4.76 9.87
N PHE A 59 -12.86 -4.67 10.11
CA PHE A 59 -12.00 -5.79 10.44
C PHE A 59 -11.01 -5.45 11.57
N GLU A 60 -11.47 -4.76 12.62
CA GLU A 60 -10.63 -4.24 13.70
C GLU A 60 -9.67 -5.30 14.30
N SER A 61 -10.17 -6.52 14.51
CA SER A 61 -9.36 -7.65 15.03
C SER A 61 -8.22 -8.09 14.10
N LYS A 62 -8.20 -7.61 12.86
CA LYS A 62 -7.24 -7.94 11.80
C LYS A 62 -6.35 -6.74 11.43
N MET A 63 -6.36 -5.67 12.22
CA MET A 63 -5.47 -4.51 12.02
C MET A 63 -3.98 -4.89 11.96
N LEU A 64 -3.58 -5.92 12.72
CA LEU A 64 -2.21 -6.44 12.67
C LEU A 64 -1.86 -7.00 11.28
N ALA A 65 -2.80 -7.67 10.61
CA ALA A 65 -2.62 -8.20 9.26
C ALA A 65 -2.36 -7.08 8.26
N TRP A 66 -3.14 -5.99 8.33
CA TRP A 66 -2.96 -4.80 7.51
C TRP A 66 -1.60 -4.14 7.77
N ALA A 67 -1.22 -3.96 9.03
CA ALA A 67 0.06 -3.35 9.38
C ALA A 67 1.26 -4.16 8.85
N ILE A 68 1.24 -5.48 9.03
CA ILE A 68 2.28 -6.38 8.48
C ILE A 68 2.33 -6.25 6.96
N ALA A 69 1.18 -6.28 6.29
CA ALA A 69 1.10 -6.18 4.85
C ALA A 69 1.66 -4.85 4.31
N MET A 70 1.34 -3.73 4.96
CA MET A 70 1.84 -2.40 4.58
C MET A 70 3.35 -2.28 4.77
N VAL A 71 3.89 -2.78 5.89
CA VAL A 71 5.34 -2.73 6.16
C VAL A 71 6.10 -3.63 5.18
N VAL A 72 5.63 -4.87 4.97
CA VAL A 72 6.29 -5.82 4.06
C VAL A 72 6.28 -5.30 2.63
N SER A 73 5.13 -4.83 2.14
CA SER A 73 5.02 -4.27 0.78
C SER A 73 5.88 -3.02 0.61
N PHE A 74 5.92 -2.12 1.60
CA PHE A 74 6.79 -0.94 1.57
C PHE A 74 8.27 -1.34 1.43
N VAL A 75 8.74 -2.27 2.28
CA VAL A 75 10.14 -2.74 2.25
C VAL A 75 10.45 -3.42 0.92
N GLN A 76 9.53 -4.22 0.38
CA GLN A 76 9.72 -4.89 -0.92
C GLN A 76 9.92 -3.88 -2.04
N VAL A 77 9.02 -2.91 -2.17
CA VAL A 77 9.10 -1.90 -3.23
C VAL A 77 10.32 -0.98 -3.02
N PHE A 78 10.59 -0.56 -1.79
CA PHE A 78 11.73 0.30 -1.48
C PHE A 78 13.06 -0.38 -1.83
N LYS A 79 13.19 -1.68 -1.54
CA LYS A 79 14.39 -2.46 -1.88
C LYS A 79 14.53 -2.77 -3.37
N GLN A 80 13.45 -2.63 -4.15
CA GLN A 80 13.48 -2.87 -5.59
C GLN A 80 14.31 -1.81 -6.34
N GLY A 81 14.61 -0.67 -5.71
CA GLY A 81 15.54 0.32 -6.22
C GLY A 81 14.88 1.32 -7.17
N LYS A 82 15.38 1.40 -8.42
CA LYS A 82 14.81 2.29 -9.44
C LYS A 82 13.53 1.70 -10.00
N ILE A 83 12.46 2.48 -9.95
CA ILE A 83 11.17 2.16 -10.54
C ILE A 83 11.01 3.14 -11.71
N GLU A 84 11.34 2.67 -12.93
CA GLU A 84 11.29 3.47 -14.17
C GLU A 84 9.87 3.67 -14.72
#